data_AF-A0A1U9XF14-F1
#
_entry.id   AF-A0A1U9XF14-F1
#
_cell.length_a   1.000
_cell.length_b   1.000
_cell.length_c   1.000
_cell.angle_alpha   90.00
_cell.angle_beta   90.00
_cell.angle_gamma   90.00
#
_symmetry.space_group_name_H-M   'P 1'
#
loop_
_entity.id
_entity.type
_entity.pdbx_description
1 polymer ?
#
loop_
_entity_poly.entity_id
_entity_poly.type
_entity_poly.pdbx_seq_one_letter_code
_entity_poly.pdbx_strand_id
1 'polypeptide(L)'
;MIYTILTRKPFKFICTLAILILAVIILVWMVRTPTIIDMHYVSTLSKKYPIIFLIRHGERCDRSSNVCLSYPTGITEKELIKCKNMEMYLIKYSLHM
;
A
#
# COMPACT_ATOMS: atom_id res chain seq x y z
N MET A 1 8.54 -4.84 -43.96
CA MET A 1 9.08 -6.15 -43.49
C MET A 1 8.77 -6.48 -42.03
N ILE A 2 8.14 -5.57 -41.26
CA ILE A 2 7.77 -5.78 -39.85
C ILE A 2 6.39 -6.48 -39.73
N TYR A 3 5.47 -6.14 -40.63
CA TYR A 3 4.08 -6.64 -40.65
C TYR A 3 3.99 -8.16 -40.91
N THR A 4 4.94 -8.73 -41.65
CA THR A 4 5.00 -10.16 -41.97
C THR A 4 5.52 -11.02 -40.81
N ILE A 5 6.28 -10.45 -39.88
CA ILE A 5 6.73 -11.12 -38.65
C ILE A 5 5.59 -11.12 -37.62
N LEU A 6 4.85 -10.00 -37.54
CA LEU A 6 3.69 -9.83 -36.67
C LEU A 6 2.52 -10.78 -36.98
N THR A 7 2.47 -11.33 -38.20
CA THR A 7 1.37 -12.19 -38.69
C THR A 7 1.61 -13.69 -38.55
N ARG A 8 2.82 -14.13 -38.15
CA ARG A 8 3.08 -15.54 -37.87
C ARG A 8 2.28 -15.99 -36.65
N LYS A 9 1.43 -17.03 -36.82
CA LYS A 9 0.61 -17.66 -35.77
C LYS A 9 1.31 -17.82 -34.39
N PRO A 10 2.57 -18.29 -34.31
CA PRO A 10 3.25 -18.40 -33.01
C PRO A 10 3.55 -17.03 -32.38
N PHE A 11 3.86 -16.00 -33.16
CA PHE A 11 4.15 -14.66 -32.65
C PHE A 11 2.90 -14.00 -32.03
N LYS A 12 1.76 -14.11 -32.71
CA LYS A 12 0.47 -13.63 -32.16
C LYS A 12 0.12 -14.32 -30.84
N PHE A 13 0.34 -15.64 -30.77
CA PHE A 13 0.09 -16.43 -29.55
C PHE A 13 0.98 -15.98 -28.39
N ILE A 14 2.27 -15.75 -28.65
CA ILE A 14 3.22 -15.26 -27.65
C ILE A 14 2.81 -13.87 -27.15
N CYS A 15 2.45 -12.95 -28.05
CA CYS A 15 1.98 -11.61 -27.67
C CYS A 15 0.70 -11.66 -26.84
N THR A 16 -0.28 -12.48 -27.21
CA THR A 16 -1.52 -12.62 -26.42
C THR A 16 -1.25 -13.17 -25.03
N LEU A 17 -0.34 -14.14 -24.91
CA LEU A 17 -0.01 -14.77 -23.63
C LEU A 17 0.76 -13.78 -22.73
N ALA A 18 1.66 -12.98 -23.30
CA ALA A 18 2.37 -11.93 -22.57
C ALA A 18 1.42 -10.83 -22.05
N ILE A 19 0.46 -10.39 -22.86
CA ILE A 19 -0.56 -9.40 -22.44
C ILE A 19 -1.41 -9.97 -21.30
N LEU A 20 -1.79 -11.25 -21.39
CA LEU A 20 -2.58 -11.92 -20.37
C LEU A 20 -1.82 -11.98 -19.03
N ILE A 21 -0.54 -12.33 -19.06
CA ILE A 21 0.33 -12.31 -17.88
C ILE A 21 0.44 -10.89 -17.30
N LEU A 22 0.66 -9.88 -18.13
CA LEU A 22 0.77 -8.49 -17.68
C LEU A 22 -0.53 -8.00 -17.02
N ALA A 23 -1.68 -8.33 -17.61
CA ALA A 23 -2.99 -7.98 -17.05
C ALA A 23 -3.21 -8.62 -15.66
N VAL A 24 -2.80 -9.89 -15.48
CA VAL A 24 -2.86 -10.56 -14.18
C VAL A 24 -1.95 -9.88 -13.16
N ILE A 25 -0.72 -9.51 -13.55
CA ILE A 25 0.22 -8.81 -12.66
C ILE A 25 -0.38 -7.46 -12.19
N ILE A 26 -0.93 -6.68 -13.11
CA ILE A 26 -1.57 -5.39 -12.80
C ILE A 26 -2.75 -5.60 -11.86
N LEU A 27 -3.59 -6.62 -12.12
CA LEU A 27 -4.75 -6.92 -11.28
C LEU A 27 -4.33 -7.32 -9.86
N VAL A 28 -3.30 -8.16 -9.72
CA VAL A 28 -2.73 -8.53 -8.41
C VAL A 28 -2.18 -7.30 -7.69
N TRP A 29 -1.48 -6.42 -8.40
CA TRP A 29 -0.97 -5.17 -7.84
C TRP A 29 -2.11 -4.30 -7.32
N MET A 30 -3.13 -4.04 -8.12
CA MET A 30 -4.28 -3.22 -7.75
C MET A 30 -5.03 -3.77 -6.53
N VAL A 31 -5.21 -5.09 -6.44
CA VAL A 31 -5.88 -5.72 -5.29
C VAL A 31 -5.02 -5.66 -4.03
N ARG A 32 -3.69 -5.72 -4.16
CA ARG A 32 -2.77 -5.70 -3.01
C ARG A 32 -2.35 -4.30 -2.58
N THR A 33 -2.42 -3.31 -3.44
CA THR A 33 -2.11 -1.94 -3.09
C THR A 33 -3.20 -1.40 -2.17
N PRO A 34 -2.88 -1.07 -0.90
CA PRO A 34 -3.86 -0.43 -0.04
C PRO A 34 -4.25 0.91 -0.65
N THR A 35 -5.55 1.15 -0.81
CA THR A 35 -6.06 2.43 -1.27
C THR A 35 -5.69 3.49 -0.24
N ILE A 36 -4.94 4.51 -0.66
CA ILE A 36 -4.67 5.67 0.19
C ILE A 36 -5.96 6.48 0.21
N ILE A 37 -6.63 6.50 1.36
CA ILE A 37 -7.91 7.21 1.53
C ILE A 37 -7.63 8.62 2.05
N ASP A 38 -8.20 9.63 1.39
CA ASP A 38 -8.18 11.01 1.87
C ASP A 38 -8.99 11.13 3.17
N MET A 39 -8.43 11.78 4.18
CA MET A 39 -9.09 12.01 5.47
C MET A 39 -10.41 12.78 5.36
N HIS A 40 -10.58 13.63 4.34
CA HIS A 40 -11.87 14.31 4.11
C HIS A 40 -12.96 13.32 3.67
N TYR A 41 -12.58 12.27 2.94
CA TYR A 41 -13.51 11.20 2.59
C TYR A 41 -13.84 10.34 3.81
N VAL A 42 -12.85 10.05 4.65
CA VAL A 42 -13.05 9.28 5.90
C VAL A 42 -14.01 10.01 6.85
N SER A 43 -13.90 11.34 7.01
CA SER A 43 -14.81 12.11 7.90
C SER A 43 -16.24 12.18 7.40
N THR A 44 -16.44 12.10 6.08
CA THR A 44 -17.79 12.00 5.50
C THR A 44 -18.36 10.60 5.70
N LEU A 45 -17.52 9.57 5.54
CA LEU A 45 -17.90 8.18 5.70
C LEU A 45 -18.22 7.84 7.18
N SER A 46 -17.53 8.46 8.12
CA SER A 46 -17.69 8.25 9.56
C SER A 46 -19.06 8.65 10.08
N LYS A 47 -19.67 9.67 9.47
CA LYS A 47 -21.04 10.11 9.78
C LYS A 47 -22.09 9.09 9.37
N LYS A 48 -21.76 8.19 8.42
CA LYS A 48 -22.69 7.22 7.84
C LYS A 48 -22.46 5.79 8.33
N TYR A 49 -21.22 5.43 8.66
CA TYR A 49 -20.86 4.08 9.09
C TYR A 49 -19.86 4.11 10.25
N PRO A 50 -19.92 3.16 11.19
CA PRO A 50 -18.89 3.02 12.21
C PRO A 50 -17.54 2.68 11.58
N ILE A 51 -16.49 3.41 11.96
CA ILE A 51 -15.14 3.24 11.41
C ILE A 51 -14.25 2.51 12.42
N ILE A 52 -13.60 1.44 11.97
CA ILE A 52 -12.65 0.65 12.75
C ILE A 52 -11.25 0.89 12.20
N PHE A 53 -10.33 1.32 13.07
CA PHE A 53 -8.92 1.49 12.71
C PHE A 53 -8.13 0.22 13.07
N LEU A 54 -7.50 -0.39 12.08
CA LEU A 54 -6.58 -1.52 12.25
C LEU A 54 -5.15 -0.99 12.13
N ILE A 55 -4.47 -0.85 13.27
CA ILE A 55 -3.13 -0.30 13.33
C ILE A 55 -2.14 -1.45 13.50
N ARG A 56 -1.17 -1.54 12.58
CA ARG A 56 -0.06 -2.49 12.72
C ARG A 56 0.98 -1.92 13.69
N HIS A 57 1.62 -2.80 14.46
CA HIS A 57 2.78 -2.42 15.26
C HIS A 57 3.90 -1.83 14.38
N GLY A 58 4.65 -0.89 14.94
CA GLY A 58 5.82 -0.31 14.28
C GLY A 58 6.91 -1.36 14.01
N GLU A 59 7.83 -1.01 13.10
CA GLU A 59 9.04 -1.78 12.82
C GLU A 59 9.86 -1.95 14.10
N ARG A 60 10.25 -3.20 14.34
CA ARG A 60 11.07 -3.56 15.49
C ARG A 60 12.54 -3.52 15.14
N CYS A 61 13.33 -3.09 16.10
CA CYS A 61 14.78 -3.02 16.01
C CYS A 61 15.46 -4.37 15.78
N ASP A 62 14.97 -5.45 16.40
CA ASP A 62 15.55 -6.79 16.26
C ASP A 62 15.37 -7.41 14.86
N ARG A 63 14.59 -6.76 13.99
CA ARG A 63 14.29 -7.22 12.63
C ARG A 63 14.63 -6.19 11.56
N SER A 64 15.41 -5.17 11.91
CA SER A 64 15.76 -4.07 11.02
C SER A 64 17.21 -3.64 11.22
N SER A 65 17.82 -3.12 10.15
CA SER A 65 19.13 -2.45 10.21
C SER A 65 19.00 -0.94 10.48
N ASN A 66 17.80 -0.42 10.71
CA ASN A 66 17.55 0.99 10.99
C ASN A 66 18.01 1.38 12.41
N VAL A 67 18.33 2.67 12.59
CA VAL A 67 18.74 3.21 13.89
C VAL A 67 17.62 3.05 14.91
N CYS A 68 18.02 2.62 16.11
CA CYS A 68 17.14 2.29 17.21
C CYS A 68 17.14 3.38 18.27
N LEU A 69 15.96 3.68 18.82
CA LEU A 69 15.82 4.71 19.84
C LEU A 69 16.46 4.35 21.18
N SER A 70 16.43 3.06 21.55
CA SER A 70 16.86 2.65 22.88
C SER A 70 17.21 1.16 22.96
N TYR A 71 16.21 0.28 23.05
CA TYR A 71 16.43 -1.16 23.26
C TYR A 71 16.50 -1.95 21.95
N PRO A 72 17.25 -3.07 21.87
CA PRO A 72 17.31 -3.94 20.71
C PRO A 72 15.96 -4.53 20.29
N THR A 73 15.02 -4.66 21.23
CA THR A 73 13.63 -5.09 21.00
C THR A 73 12.65 -3.92 20.82
N GLY A 74 13.15 -2.69 20.80
CA GLY A 74 12.36 -1.46 20.71
C GLY A 74 11.92 -1.12 19.28
N ILE A 75 11.43 0.11 19.11
CA ILE A 75 11.02 0.66 17.82
C ILE A 75 12.18 1.39 17.14
N THR A 76 12.20 1.39 15.82
CA THR A 76 13.16 2.19 15.04
C THR A 76 12.80 3.68 15.12
N GLU A 77 13.79 4.57 15.03
CA GLU A 77 13.56 6.03 15.04
C GLU A 77 12.61 6.48 13.93
N LYS A 78 12.77 5.87 12.76
CA LYS A 78 11.92 6.09 11.60
C LYS A 78 10.45 5.79 11.90
N GLU A 79 10.17 4.70 12.59
CA GLU A 79 8.80 4.33 12.91
C GLU A 79 8.23 5.15 14.07
N LEU A 80 9.05 5.66 15.00
CA LEU A 80 8.57 6.64 15.99
C LEU A 80 7.98 7.87 15.30
N ILE A 81 8.64 8.40 14.28
CA ILE A 81 8.14 9.57 13.52
C ILE A 81 6.81 9.25 12.84
N LYS A 82 6.69 8.05 12.24
CA LYS A 82 5.41 7.59 11.65
C LYS A 82 4.31 7.45 12.70
N CYS A 83 4.61 6.86 13.86
CA CYS A 83 3.65 6.72 14.95
C CYS A 83 3.15 8.09 15.42
N LYS A 84 4.05 9.07 15.61
CA LYS A 84 3.65 10.44 15.98
C LYS A 84 2.76 11.10 14.94
N ASN A 85 3.09 10.94 13.65
CA ASN A 85 2.23 11.46 12.58
C ASN A 85 0.86 10.78 12.62
N MET A 86 0.81 9.45 12.78
CA MET A 86 -0.43 8.69 12.86
C MET A 86 -1.28 9.09 14.08
N GLU A 87 -0.67 9.29 15.23
CA GLU A 87 -1.34 9.80 16.43
C GLU A 87 -1.95 11.18 16.17
N MET A 88 -1.20 12.09 15.55
CA MET A 88 -1.71 13.40 15.13
C MET A 88 -2.90 13.27 14.15
N TYR A 89 -2.86 12.32 13.21
CA TYR A 89 -3.99 12.06 12.30
C TYR A 89 -5.24 11.55 13.04
N LEU A 90 -5.07 10.64 14.02
CA LEU A 90 -6.19 10.13 14.80
C LEU A 90 -6.81 11.21 15.70
N ILE A 91 -5.99 12.05 16.33
CA ILE A 91 -6.47 13.19 17.11
C ILE A 91 -7.24 14.17 16.20
N LYS A 92 -6.70 14.49 15.03
CA LYS A 92 -7.37 15.38 14.07
C LYS A 92 -8.71 14.80 13.60
N TYR A 93 -8.76 13.49 13.33
CA TYR A 93 -9.99 12.82 12.96
C TYR A 93 -11.03 12.84 14.10
N SER A 94 -10.60 12.63 15.35
CA SER A 94 -11.48 12.70 16.53
C SER A 94 -12.02 14.11 16.80
N LEU A 95 -11.28 15.17 16.41
CA LEU A 95 -11.73 16.56 16.55
C LEU A 95 -12.68 17.01 15.43
N HIS A 96 -12.70 16.30 14.30
CA HIS A 96 -13.53 16.62 13.13
C HIS A 96 -14.79 15.74 12.99
N MET A 97 -14.98 14.75 13.88
CA MET A 97 -16.27 14.09 14.11
C MET A 97 -17.11 14.88 15.10
#